data_AF-A0A7S0THQ2-F1
#
_entry.id   AF-A0A7S0THQ2-F1
#
_cell.length_a   1.000
_cell.length_b   1.000
_cell.length_c   1.000
_cell.angle_alpha   90.00
_cell.angle_beta   90.00
_cell.angle_gamma   90.00
#
_symmetry.space_group_name_H-M   'P 1'
#
loop_
_entity.id
_entity.type
_entity.pdbx_description
1 polymer ?
#
loop_
_entity_poly.entity_id
_entity_poly.type
_entity_poly.pdbx_seq_one_letter_code
_entity_poly.pdbx_strand_id
1 'polypeptide(L)'
;ATIEALNKLPSMFKKDGLVSAGNASGISDGAGALIVASEEAVKKYNLTPLSRIVAWASAGVDPTIMGYGPVPAIQNTLKAAGMELKDMDLIEINEAFAAQYLACEKALGIDRSI
;
A
#
# COMPACT_ATOMS: atom_id res chain seq x y z
N ALA A 1 3.87 -0.96 21.90
CA ALA A 1 2.70 -1.68 22.44
C ALA A 1 3.07 -3.15 22.61
N THR A 2 2.49 -3.87 23.58
CA THR A 2 2.70 -5.33 23.72
C THR A 2 1.50 -6.11 23.16
N ILE A 3 1.70 -7.38 22.80
CA ILE A 3 0.61 -8.24 22.31
C ILE A 3 -0.52 -8.35 23.35
N GLU A 4 -0.17 -8.45 24.63
CA GLU A 4 -1.12 -8.53 25.74
C GLU A 4 -1.98 -7.27 25.85
N ALA A 5 -1.42 -6.11 25.54
CA ALA A 5 -2.16 -4.85 25.54
C ALA A 5 -3.10 -4.76 24.32
N LEU A 6 -2.66 -5.19 23.14
CA LEU A 6 -3.48 -5.21 21.92
C LEU A 6 -4.70 -6.12 22.07
N ASN A 7 -4.54 -7.30 22.68
CA ASN A 7 -5.62 -8.27 22.89
C ASN A 7 -6.74 -7.77 23.83
N LYS A 8 -6.50 -6.72 24.62
CA LYS A 8 -7.49 -6.14 25.54
C LYS A 8 -8.30 -5.02 24.91
N LEU A 9 -7.96 -4.59 23.68
CA LEU A 9 -8.65 -3.48 23.04
C LEU A 9 -10.05 -3.90 22.55
N PRO A 10 -11.06 -3.05 22.75
CA PRO A 10 -12.40 -3.33 22.24
C PRO A 10 -12.45 -3.23 20.71
N SER A 11 -13.39 -3.97 20.12
CA SER A 11 -13.73 -3.82 18.70
C SER A 11 -14.41 -2.47 18.44
N MET A 12 -14.07 -1.80 17.32
CA MET A 12 -14.59 -0.46 16.99
C MET A 12 -15.86 -0.46 16.15
N PHE A 13 -16.00 -1.38 15.19
CA PHE A 13 -17.05 -1.25 14.15
C PHE A 13 -18.21 -2.24 14.29
N LYS A 14 -18.01 -3.34 15.02
CA LYS A 14 -19.02 -4.38 15.22
C LYS A 14 -18.82 -5.04 16.57
N LYS A 15 -19.91 -5.39 17.26
CA LYS A 15 -19.85 -6.25 18.44
C LYS A 15 -19.15 -7.56 18.08
N ASP A 16 -18.18 -7.96 18.91
CA ASP A 16 -17.35 -9.16 18.71
C ASP A 16 -16.57 -9.18 17.37
N GLY A 17 -16.28 -7.99 16.82
CA GLY A 17 -15.45 -7.83 15.62
C GLY A 17 -13.94 -7.93 15.90
N LEU A 18 -13.14 -7.96 14.83
CA LEU A 18 -11.68 -8.14 14.91
C LEU A 18 -10.88 -6.82 14.82
N VAL A 19 -11.53 -5.73 14.42
CA VAL A 19 -10.86 -4.45 14.19
C VAL A 19 -10.95 -3.59 15.45
N SER A 20 -9.78 -3.19 15.96
CA SER A 20 -9.61 -2.36 17.14
C SER A 20 -8.73 -1.14 16.82
N ALA A 21 -8.63 -0.18 17.73
CA ALA A 21 -7.73 0.97 17.56
C ALA A 21 -6.25 0.58 17.43
N GLY A 22 -5.86 -0.62 17.87
CA GLY A 22 -4.47 -1.09 17.79
C GLY A 22 -4.10 -1.77 16.48
N ASN A 23 -5.07 -2.05 15.60
CA ASN A 23 -4.84 -2.71 14.31
C ASN A 23 -5.52 -1.98 13.13
N ALA A 24 -5.86 -0.71 13.35
CA ALA A 24 -6.37 0.23 12.37
C ALA A 24 -5.47 1.47 12.35
N SER A 25 -5.29 2.09 11.19
CA SER A 25 -4.62 3.38 11.11
C SER A 25 -5.42 4.44 11.87
N GLY A 26 -4.72 5.32 12.57
CA GLY A 26 -5.36 6.46 13.25
C GLY A 26 -5.85 7.54 12.28
N ILE A 27 -6.58 8.51 12.84
CA ILE A 27 -6.83 9.79 12.15
C ILE A 27 -5.57 10.63 12.36
N SER A 28 -5.03 11.20 11.28
CA SER A 28 -3.75 11.91 11.31
C SER A 28 -3.78 13.10 10.35
N ASP A 29 -3.04 14.14 10.72
CA ASP A 29 -2.86 15.35 9.92
C ASP A 29 -1.42 15.42 9.41
N GLY A 30 -1.23 15.68 8.12
CA GLY A 30 0.09 15.77 7.49
C GLY A 30 0.02 16.21 6.02
N ALA A 31 1.17 16.57 5.45
CA ALA A 31 1.29 16.95 4.04
C ALA A 31 2.55 16.35 3.42
N GLY A 32 2.46 15.99 2.13
CA GLY A 32 3.57 15.54 1.31
C GLY A 32 3.51 16.18 -0.08
N ALA A 33 4.67 16.46 -0.67
CA ALA A 33 4.77 17.03 -2.01
C ALA A 33 5.91 16.38 -2.79
N LEU A 34 5.69 16.18 -4.09
CA LEU A 34 6.67 15.65 -5.04
C LEU A 34 6.74 16.58 -6.26
N ILE A 35 7.93 16.77 -6.80
CA ILE A 35 8.11 17.39 -8.12
C ILE A 35 8.21 16.27 -9.15
N VAL A 36 7.27 16.25 -10.09
CA VAL A 36 7.27 15.31 -11.22
C VAL A 36 7.68 16.07 -12.47
N ALA A 37 8.66 15.54 -13.20
CA ALA A 37 9.20 16.14 -14.41
C ALA A 37 9.34 15.12 -15.52
N SER A 38 9.14 15.55 -16.77
CA SER A 38 9.48 14.75 -17.95
C SER A 38 11.00 14.67 -18.12
N GLU A 39 11.47 13.68 -18.87
CA GLU A 39 12.89 13.55 -19.20
C GLU A 39 13.43 14.79 -19.94
N GLU A 40 12.60 15.43 -20.78
CA GLU A 40 12.95 16.69 -21.45
C GLU A 40 13.17 17.82 -20.43
N ALA A 41 12.28 17.96 -19.45
CA ALA A 41 12.42 18.97 -18.41
C ALA A 41 13.65 18.71 -17.53
N VAL A 42 13.91 17.44 -17.19
CA VAL A 42 15.11 17.05 -16.44
C VAL A 42 16.39 17.49 -17.17
N LYS A 43 16.48 17.27 -18.50
CA LYS A 43 17.62 17.72 -19.32
C LYS A 43 17.68 19.24 -19.44
N LYS A 44 16.57 19.89 -19.77
CA LYS A 44 16.47 21.34 -19.97
C LYS A 44 16.88 22.14 -18.74
N TYR A 45 16.45 21.68 -17.56
CA TYR A 45 16.68 22.36 -16.29
C TYR A 45 17.84 21.75 -15.48
N ASN A 46 18.58 20.79 -16.06
CA ASN A 46 19.70 20.10 -15.42
C ASN A 46 19.35 19.54 -14.02
N LEU A 47 18.21 18.85 -13.91
CA LEU A 47 17.72 18.27 -12.66
C LEU A 47 18.38 16.90 -12.42
N THR A 48 18.55 16.52 -11.15
CA THR A 48 18.97 15.15 -10.76
C THR A 48 17.75 14.39 -10.22
N PRO A 49 17.20 13.42 -10.98
CA PRO A 49 16.03 12.67 -10.53
C PRO A 49 16.38 11.73 -9.37
N LEU A 50 15.48 11.63 -8.37
CA LEU A 50 15.60 10.67 -7.27
C LEU A 50 15.16 9.27 -7.67
N SER A 51 14.16 9.18 -8.54
CA SER A 51 13.58 7.93 -9.03
C SER A 51 12.86 8.17 -10.36
N ARG A 52 12.40 7.08 -10.99
CA ARG A 52 11.61 7.11 -12.22
C ARG A 52 10.30 6.35 -12.01
N ILE A 53 9.18 6.93 -12.43
CA ILE A 53 7.89 6.24 -12.50
C ILE A 53 7.92 5.29 -13.69
N VAL A 54 7.95 3.98 -13.44
CA VAL A 54 8.06 2.95 -14.50
C VAL A 54 6.69 2.61 -15.08
N ALA A 55 5.70 2.38 -14.23
CA ALA A 55 4.32 2.10 -14.59
C ALA A 55 3.38 2.51 -13.46
N TRP A 56 2.09 2.62 -13.77
CA TRP A 56 1.02 2.84 -12.80
C TRP A 56 -0.26 2.21 -13.32
N ALA A 57 -1.15 1.80 -12.41
CA ALA A 57 -2.48 1.33 -12.74
C ALA A 57 -3.46 1.60 -11.60
N SER A 58 -4.74 1.65 -11.94
CA SER A 58 -5.86 1.71 -11.00
C SER A 58 -6.81 0.54 -11.24
N ALA A 59 -7.49 0.08 -10.20
CA ALA A 59 -8.47 -1.01 -10.29
C ALA A 59 -9.66 -0.74 -9.36
N GLY A 60 -10.84 -1.18 -9.79
CA GLY A 60 -12.06 -1.20 -8.98
C GLY A 60 -12.32 -2.60 -8.41
N VAL A 61 -12.86 -2.67 -7.21
CA VAL A 61 -13.34 -3.90 -6.56
C VAL A 61 -14.72 -3.65 -5.96
N ASP A 62 -15.40 -4.71 -5.51
CA ASP A 62 -16.67 -4.55 -4.80
C ASP A 62 -16.47 -3.68 -3.54
N PRO A 63 -17.33 -2.66 -3.30
CA PRO A 63 -17.19 -1.75 -2.16
C PRO A 63 -17.14 -2.44 -0.79
N THR A 64 -17.78 -3.61 -0.65
CA THR A 64 -17.79 -4.38 0.60
C THR A 64 -16.43 -4.97 0.97
N ILE A 65 -15.51 -5.04 0.00
CA ILE A 65 -14.13 -5.51 0.17
C ILE A 65 -13.10 -4.50 -0.32
N MET A 66 -13.41 -3.20 -0.24
CA MET A 66 -12.59 -2.12 -0.80
C MET A 66 -11.10 -2.20 -0.45
N GLY A 67 -10.74 -2.72 0.73
CA GLY A 67 -9.35 -2.91 1.16
C GLY A 67 -8.56 -3.91 0.30
N TYR A 68 -9.21 -4.71 -0.54
CA TYR A 68 -8.58 -5.63 -1.49
C TYR A 68 -8.13 -4.97 -2.80
N GLY A 69 -8.51 -3.71 -3.03
CA GLY A 69 -8.17 -2.95 -4.24
C GLY A 69 -6.68 -2.96 -4.65
N PRO A 70 -5.70 -2.96 -3.71
CA PRO A 70 -4.29 -3.06 -4.07
C PRO A 70 -3.92 -4.30 -4.89
N VAL A 71 -4.57 -5.45 -4.68
CA VAL A 71 -4.21 -6.70 -5.37
C VAL A 71 -4.32 -6.58 -6.90
N PRO A 72 -5.50 -6.27 -7.48
CA PRO A 72 -5.60 -6.08 -8.93
C PRO A 72 -4.82 -4.86 -9.43
N ALA A 73 -4.66 -3.79 -8.64
CA ALA A 73 -3.89 -2.62 -9.04
C ALA A 73 -2.39 -2.94 -9.19
N ILE A 74 -1.81 -3.68 -8.25
CA ILE A 74 -0.41 -4.13 -8.28
C ILE A 74 -0.21 -5.11 -9.44
N GLN A 75 -1.09 -6.09 -9.61
CA GLN A 75 -1.02 -7.05 -10.73
C GLN A 75 -1.05 -6.33 -12.09
N ASN A 76 -1.93 -5.35 -12.26
CA ASN A 76 -2.00 -4.55 -13.49
C ASN A 76 -0.73 -3.70 -13.69
N THR A 77 -0.18 -3.12 -12.63
CA THR A 77 1.03 -2.28 -12.68
C THR A 77 2.25 -3.12 -13.07
N LEU A 78 2.43 -4.29 -12.45
CA LEU A 78 3.51 -5.24 -12.77
C LEU A 78 3.41 -5.71 -14.22
N LYS A 79 2.20 -6.07 -14.67
CA LYS A 79 1.95 -6.43 -16.07
C LYS A 79 2.30 -5.30 -17.04
N ALA A 80 1.93 -4.06 -16.72
CA ALA A 80 2.25 -2.90 -17.55
C ALA A 80 3.75 -2.58 -17.57
N ALA A 81 4.46 -2.85 -16.47
CA ALA A 81 5.91 -2.70 -16.37
C ALA A 81 6.69 -3.87 -16.99
N GLY A 82 6.03 -5.01 -17.27
CA GLY A 82 6.72 -6.25 -17.65
C GLY A 82 7.58 -6.82 -16.52
N MET A 83 7.17 -6.64 -15.27
CA MET A 83 7.90 -7.05 -14.07
C MET A 83 7.10 -8.08 -13.26
N GLU A 84 7.78 -8.75 -12.36
CA GLU A 84 7.22 -9.65 -11.36
C GLU A 84 7.42 -9.10 -9.94
N LEU A 85 6.64 -9.60 -8.99
CA LEU A 85 6.72 -9.16 -7.58
C LEU A 85 8.12 -9.40 -6.98
N LYS A 86 8.79 -10.48 -7.41
CA LYS A 86 10.15 -10.85 -6.97
C LYS A 86 11.22 -9.86 -7.43
N ASP A 87 10.90 -8.97 -8.38
CA ASP A 87 11.82 -7.94 -8.87
C ASP A 87 11.80 -6.69 -7.97
N MET A 88 10.94 -6.66 -6.95
CA MET A 88 10.84 -5.54 -6.02
C MET A 88 11.83 -5.72 -4.87
N ASP A 89 12.68 -4.71 -4.66
CA ASP A 89 13.55 -4.65 -3.48
C ASP A 89 12.80 -4.16 -2.23
N LEU A 90 11.74 -3.37 -2.42
CA LEU A 90 10.89 -2.83 -1.35
C LEU A 90 9.45 -2.74 -1.83
N ILE A 91 8.50 -3.04 -0.94
CA ILE A 91 7.07 -2.98 -1.21
C ILE A 91 6.37 -2.16 -0.15
N GLU A 92 5.71 -1.08 -0.57
CA GLU A 92 4.88 -0.22 0.27
C GLU A 92 3.40 -0.45 -0.04
N ILE A 93 2.67 -1.06 0.91
CA ILE A 93 1.21 -1.20 0.87
C ILE A 93 0.65 -0.53 2.11
N ASN A 94 -0.17 0.50 1.91
CA ASN A 94 -0.74 1.27 3.01
C ASN A 94 -1.56 0.39 3.98
N GLU A 95 -1.31 0.56 5.28
CA GLU A 95 -1.89 -0.24 6.36
C GLU A 95 -3.15 0.41 6.98
N ALA A 96 -4.16 0.73 6.17
CA ALA A 96 -5.40 1.32 6.68
C ALA A 96 -6.05 0.45 7.78
N PHE A 97 -6.04 -0.87 7.56
CA PHE A 97 -6.36 -1.88 8.57
C PHE A 97 -5.42 -3.07 8.40
N ALA A 98 -5.03 -3.72 9.51
CA ALA A 98 -4.20 -4.92 9.45
C ALA A 98 -4.89 -6.05 8.65
N ALA A 99 -6.22 -6.17 8.78
CA ALA A 99 -6.99 -7.20 8.07
C ALA A 99 -6.89 -7.09 6.54
N GLN A 100 -6.95 -5.87 5.98
CA GLN A 100 -6.83 -5.69 4.53
C GLN A 100 -5.40 -5.88 4.03
N TYR A 101 -4.42 -5.43 4.83
CA TYR A 101 -3.01 -5.61 4.48
C TYR A 101 -2.68 -7.11 4.40
N LEU A 102 -3.05 -7.88 5.42
CA LEU A 102 -2.85 -9.33 5.45
C LEU A 102 -3.59 -10.05 4.31
N ALA A 103 -4.77 -9.57 3.92
CA ALA A 103 -5.49 -10.11 2.77
C ALA A 103 -4.73 -9.85 1.45
N CYS A 104 -4.22 -8.64 1.25
CA CYS A 104 -3.42 -8.27 0.08
C CYS A 104 -2.10 -9.04 0.03
N GLU A 105 -1.37 -9.07 1.15
CA GLU A 105 -0.10 -9.78 1.31
C GLU A 105 -0.24 -11.26 0.95
N LYS A 106 -1.26 -11.93 1.52
CA LYS A 106 -1.53 -13.34 1.25
C LYS A 106 -1.90 -13.58 -0.21
N ALA A 107 -2.70 -12.70 -0.81
CA ALA A 107 -3.15 -12.85 -2.20
C ALA A 107 -2.02 -12.62 -3.22
N LEU A 108 -1.09 -11.71 -2.91
CA LEU A 108 0.05 -11.40 -3.77
C LEU A 108 1.24 -12.33 -3.52
N GLY A 109 1.28 -13.04 -2.38
CA GLY A 109 2.40 -13.89 -2.01
C GLY A 109 3.65 -13.07 -1.71
N ILE A 110 3.49 -11.94 -1.01
CA ILE A 110 4.61 -11.04 -0.67
C ILE A 110 5.58 -11.75 0.26
N ASP A 111 6.86 -11.70 -0.10
CA ASP A 111 7.94 -12.10 0.81
C ASP A 111 8.15 -10.99 1.85
N ARG A 112 8.15 -11.35 3.13
CA ARG A 112 8.40 -10.42 4.24
C ARG A 112 9.89 -10.24 4.54
N SER A 113 10.76 -10.96 3.84
CA SER A 113 12.22 -10.91 4.05
C SER A 113 12.93 -9.81 3.24
N ILE A 114 12.22 -9.24 2.25
CA ILE A 114 12.67 -8.10 1.44
C ILE A 114 12.30 -6.76 2.08
#